data_AF-A0A849V0G0-F1
#
_entry.id   AF-A0A849V0G0-F1
#
_cell.length_a   1.000
_cell.length_b   1.000
_cell.length_c   1.000
_cell.angle_alpha   90.00
_cell.angle_beta   90.00
_cell.angle_gamma   90.00
#
_symmetry.space_group_name_H-M   'P 1'
#
loop_
_entity.id
_entity.type
_entity.pdbx_description
1 polymer ?
#
loop_
_entity_poly.entity_id
_entity_poly.type
_entity_poly.pdbx_seq_one_letter_code
_entity_poly.pdbx_strand_id
1 'polypeptide(L)'
;MKFNYLIIIVFLTIITGCTQDQQNQLSRKVVELMDGDYLITYANGNTSKSWTIKNGKVTSSDKGYYYFWDDKKHYVQVPIVNTMVEEIN
;
A
#
# COMPACT_ATOMS: atom_id res chain seq x y z
N MET A 1 17.81 -3.86 36.50
CA MET A 1 17.46 -4.91 35.50
C MET A 1 15.95 -5.00 35.20
N LYS A 2 15.02 -4.73 36.13
CA LYS A 2 13.55 -4.83 35.91
C LYS A 2 12.93 -3.74 35.01
N PHE A 3 13.45 -2.50 35.04
CA PHE A 3 12.92 -1.37 34.25
C PHE A 3 13.10 -1.54 32.73
N ASN A 4 14.22 -2.15 32.30
CA ASN A 4 14.50 -2.38 30.88
C ASN A 4 13.57 -3.43 30.26
N TYR A 5 13.16 -4.43 31.06
CA TYR A 5 12.23 -5.46 30.62
C TYR A 5 10.80 -4.91 30.44
N LEU A 6 10.40 -3.95 31.27
CA LEU A 6 9.10 -3.28 31.15
C LEU A 6 9.01 -2.48 29.84
N ILE A 7 10.07 -1.76 29.47
CA ILE A 7 10.13 -1.02 28.21
C ILE A 7 10.03 -1.97 27.00
N ILE A 8 10.73 -3.10 27.05
CA ILE A 8 10.68 -4.12 26.00
C ILE A 8 9.26 -4.71 25.89
N ILE A 9 8.60 -5.00 27.01
CA ILE A 9 7.22 -5.51 27.02
C ILE A 9 6.24 -4.48 26.45
N VAL A 10 6.38 -3.21 26.82
CA VAL A 10 5.55 -2.12 26.28
C VAL A 10 5.76 -1.95 24.77
N PHE A 11 6.99 -2.06 24.29
CA PHE A 11 7.27 -2.04 22.85
C PHE A 11 6.66 -3.24 22.12
N LEU A 12 6.75 -4.44 22.70
CA LEU A 12 6.14 -5.64 22.12
C LEU A 12 4.61 -5.51 22.01
N THR A 13 3.94 -4.98 23.04
CA THR A 13 2.46 -4.85 23.02
C THR A 13 1.97 -3.82 22.00
N ILE A 14 2.75 -2.76 21.75
CA ILE A 14 2.44 -1.77 20.72
C ILE A 14 2.51 -2.39 19.31
N ILE A 15 3.51 -3.25 19.06
CA ILE A 15 3.66 -3.91 17.76
C ILE A 15 2.54 -4.92 17.50
N THR A 16 2.10 -5.66 18.52
CA THR A 16 0.99 -6.63 18.39
C THR A 16 -0.40 -6.00 18.38
N GLY A 17 -0.53 -4.74 18.79
CA GLY A 17 -1.81 -4.05 18.93
C GLY A 17 -2.34 -3.37 17.66
N CYS A 18 -1.55 -3.36 16.57
CA CYS A 18 -1.95 -2.71 15.33
C CYS A 18 -3.02 -3.55 14.62
N THR A 19 -4.22 -3.01 14.45
CA THR A 19 -5.31 -3.70 13.74
C THR A 19 -4.94 -3.93 12.28
N GLN A 20 -5.55 -4.92 11.63
CA GLN A 20 -5.33 -5.17 10.20
C GLN A 20 -5.66 -3.94 9.34
N ASP A 21 -6.65 -3.15 9.73
CA ASP A 21 -6.98 -1.88 9.07
C ASP A 21 -5.87 -0.82 9.22
N GLN A 22 -5.26 -0.72 10.40
CA GLN A 22 -4.14 0.19 10.64
C GLN A 22 -2.89 -0.24 9.87
N GLN A 23 -2.61 -1.55 9.83
CA GLN A 23 -1.52 -2.10 9.01
C GLN A 23 -1.74 -1.80 7.52
N ASN A 24 -2.97 -1.98 7.03
CA ASN A 24 -3.35 -1.65 5.65
C ASN A 24 -3.23 -0.14 5.36
N GLN A 25 -3.62 0.73 6.30
CA GLN A 25 -3.43 2.17 6.17
C GLN A 25 -1.95 2.56 6.12
N LEU A 26 -1.12 1.96 6.96
CA LEU A 26 0.32 2.23 7.00
C LEU A 26 0.99 1.78 5.69
N SER A 27 0.70 0.57 5.22
CA SER A 27 1.22 0.04 3.96
C SER A 27 0.91 0.98 2.78
N ARG A 28 -0.31 1.51 2.70
CA ARG A 28 -0.69 2.50 1.69
C ARG A 28 0.18 3.75 1.73
N LYS A 29 0.39 4.32 2.92
CA LYS A 29 1.23 5.52 3.09
C LYS A 29 2.70 5.29 2.71
N VAL A 30 3.20 4.08 2.91
CA VAL A 30 4.57 3.73 2.49
C VAL A 30 4.68 3.73 0.97
N VAL A 31 3.73 3.09 0.28
CA VAL A 31 3.65 3.10 -1.19
C VAL A 31 3.48 4.52 -1.73
N GLU A 32 2.74 5.38 -1.04
CA GLU A 32 2.62 6.81 -1.36
C GLU A 32 3.90 7.62 -1.13
N LEU A 33 4.92 7.10 -0.46
CA LEU A 33 6.15 7.85 -0.22
C LEU A 33 7.25 7.46 -1.22
N MET A 34 7.17 6.26 -1.78
CA MET A 34 8.21 5.67 -2.60
C MET A 34 7.90 5.86 -4.09
N ASP A 35 8.86 6.44 -4.80
CA ASP A 35 8.87 6.38 -6.26
C ASP A 35 9.54 5.07 -6.67
N GLY A 36 8.97 4.38 -7.66
CA GLY A 36 9.44 3.05 -8.05
C GLY A 36 8.78 2.51 -9.30
N ASP A 37 9.11 1.27 -9.62
CA ASP A 37 8.48 0.52 -10.70
C ASP A 37 7.44 -0.42 -10.10
N TYR A 38 6.18 -0.24 -10.51
CA TYR A 38 5.06 -0.96 -9.93
C TYR A 38 4.25 -1.69 -10.99
N LEU A 39 3.81 -2.91 -10.65
CA LEU A 39 2.72 -3.60 -11.32
C LEU A 39 1.46 -3.43 -10.47
N ILE A 40 0.46 -2.80 -11.06
CA ILE A 40 -0.86 -2.65 -10.43
C ILE A 40 -1.80 -3.61 -11.12
N THR A 41 -2.47 -4.45 -10.33
CA THR A 41 -3.47 -5.40 -10.83
C THR A 41 -4.78 -5.16 -10.13
N TYR A 42 -5.82 -4.80 -10.89
CA TYR A 42 -7.20 -4.76 -10.44
C TYR A 42 -7.89 -6.06 -10.86
N ALA A 43 -8.52 -6.75 -9.91
CA ALA A 43 -9.28 -7.97 -10.19
C ALA A 43 -10.63 -7.95 -9.44
N ASN A 44 -11.73 -8.06 -10.18
CA ASN A 44 -13.07 -8.17 -9.62
C ASN A 44 -13.88 -9.20 -10.42
N GLY A 45 -14.08 -10.39 -9.82
CA GLY A 45 -14.69 -11.54 -10.49
C GLY A 45 -13.91 -11.91 -11.75
N ASN A 46 -14.60 -11.94 -12.89
CA ASN A 46 -14.01 -12.28 -14.19
C ASN A 46 -13.27 -11.10 -14.86
N THR A 47 -13.31 -9.90 -14.27
CA THR A 47 -12.62 -8.73 -14.83
C THR A 47 -11.28 -8.55 -14.15
N SER A 48 -10.20 -8.66 -14.92
CA SER A 48 -8.85 -8.32 -14.47
C SER A 48 -8.20 -7.35 -15.44
N LYS A 49 -7.46 -6.38 -14.91
CA LYS A 49 -6.65 -5.45 -15.69
C LYS A 49 -5.40 -5.07 -14.91
N SER A 50 -4.28 -5.01 -15.61
CA SER A 50 -3.01 -4.61 -15.04
C SER A 50 -2.40 -3.41 -15.75
N TRP A 51 -1.63 -2.64 -15.01
CA TRP A 51 -0.86 -1.50 -15.48
C TRP A 51 0.54 -1.56 -14.92
N THR A 52 1.50 -1.11 -15.72
CA THR A 52 2.88 -0.93 -15.28
C THR A 52 3.15 0.55 -15.13
N ILE A 53 3.78 0.91 -14.02
CA ILE A 53 4.29 2.23 -13.72
C ILE A 53 5.81 2.12 -13.73
N LYS A 54 6.48 3.09 -14.36
CA LYS A 54 7.94 3.19 -14.36
C LYS A 54 8.39 4.50 -13.73
N ASN A 55 9.29 4.41 -12.77
CA ASN A 55 9.82 5.54 -12.00
C ASN A 55 8.71 6.52 -11.60
N GLY A 56 7.65 5.97 -11.03
CA GLY A 56 6.41 6.69 -10.78
C GLY A 56 5.84 6.36 -9.42
N LYS A 57 4.69 6.96 -9.16
CA LYS A 57 4.10 7.00 -7.83
C LYS A 57 2.68 6.49 -7.85
N VAL A 58 2.35 5.65 -6.88
CA VAL A 58 0.98 5.21 -6.62
C VAL A 58 0.45 5.98 -5.44
N THR A 59 -0.65 6.71 -5.62
CA THR A 59 -1.24 7.48 -4.52
C THR A 59 -2.61 6.95 -4.16
N SER A 60 -2.98 6.99 -2.88
CA SER A 60 -4.30 6.59 -2.39
C SER A 60 -5.13 7.81 -1.96
N SER A 61 -6.44 7.64 -1.89
CA SER A 61 -7.35 8.67 -1.36
C SER A 61 -8.15 8.12 -0.18
N ASP A 62 -8.60 9.02 0.69
CA ASP A 62 -9.50 8.69 1.81
C ASP A 62 -10.83 8.06 1.34
N LYS A 63 -11.16 8.19 0.05
CA LYS A 63 -12.34 7.59 -0.59
C LYS A 63 -12.13 6.14 -1.03
N GLY A 64 -10.96 5.54 -0.78
CA GLY A 64 -10.73 4.12 -1.07
C GLY A 64 -10.30 3.83 -2.51
N TYR A 65 -9.58 4.76 -3.16
CA TYR A 65 -9.05 4.58 -4.52
C TYR A 65 -7.54 4.76 -4.58
N TYR A 66 -6.89 3.97 -5.42
CA TYR A 66 -5.57 4.30 -5.95
C TYR A 66 -5.69 5.14 -7.21
N TYR A 67 -4.76 6.06 -7.40
CA TYR A 67 -4.60 6.84 -8.62
C TYR A 67 -3.12 6.99 -8.97
N PHE A 68 -2.84 6.94 -10.26
CA PHE A 68 -1.48 6.90 -10.81
C PHE A 68 -1.49 7.23 -12.30
N TRP A 69 -0.29 7.44 -12.84
CA TRP A 69 -0.04 7.56 -14.27
C TRP A 69 0.63 6.28 -14.75
N ASP A 70 0.05 5.64 -15.76
CA ASP A 70 0.67 4.45 -16.37
C ASP A 70 1.89 4.82 -17.23
N ASP A 71 2.61 3.82 -17.73
CA ASP A 71 3.77 3.98 -18.63
C ASP A 71 3.48 4.82 -19.89
N LYS A 72 2.21 4.85 -20.32
CA LYS A 72 1.70 5.62 -21.46
C LYS A 72 1.13 6.98 -21.07
N LYS A 73 1.30 7.41 -19.82
CA LYS A 73 0.80 8.67 -19.27
C LYS A 73 -0.73 8.80 -19.28
N HIS A 74 -1.46 7.69 -19.21
CA HIS A 74 -2.87 7.71 -18.90
C HIS A 74 -3.07 7.84 -17.39
N TYR A 75 -3.94 8.75 -16.99
CA TYR A 75 -4.43 8.80 -15.62
C TYR A 75 -5.37 7.63 -15.37
N VAL A 76 -5.08 6.84 -14.33
CA VAL A 76 -5.87 5.67 -13.95
C VAL A 76 -6.31 5.83 -12.51
N GLN A 77 -7.56 5.45 -12.23
CA GLN A 77 -8.11 5.37 -10.88
C GLN A 77 -8.81 4.03 -10.67
N VAL A 78 -8.47 3.31 -9.61
CA VAL A 78 -9.00 1.97 -9.31
C VAL A 78 -9.34 1.80 -7.82
N PRO A 79 -10.41 1.05 -7.48
CA PRO A 79 -10.78 0.80 -6.08
C PRO A 79 -9.72 -0.02 -5.33
N ILE A 80 -9.29 0.45 -4.15
CA ILE A 80 -8.26 -0.22 -3.32
C ILE A 80 -8.68 -1.64 -2.94
N VAL A 81 -9.97 -1.86 -2.66
CA VAL A 81 -10.50 -3.14 -2.17
C VAL A 81 -10.20 -4.33 -3.08
N ASN A 82 -9.98 -4.08 -4.37
CA ASN A 82 -9.77 -5.10 -5.40
C ASN A 82 -8.49 -4.85 -6.21
N THR A 83 -7.56 -4.07 -5.66
CA THR A 83 -6.31 -3.71 -6.34
C THR A 83 -5.11 -4.12 -5.52
N MET A 84 -4.22 -4.87 -6.17
CA MET A 84 -2.91 -5.21 -5.67
C MET A 84 -1.86 -4.30 -6.31
N VAL A 85 -0.91 -3.85 -5.51
CA VAL A 85 0.24 -3.04 -5.95
C VAL A 85 1.49 -3.84 -5.59
N GLU A 86 2.28 -4.19 -6.60
CA GLU A 86 3.51 -4.96 -6.47
C GLU A 86 4.67 -4.12 -6.97
N GLU A 87 5.73 -4.02 -6.19
CA GLU A 87 7.01 -3.48 -6.66
C GLU A 87 7.72 -4.57 -7.48
N ILE A 88 8.21 -4.21 -8.68
CA ILE A 88 8.73 -5.18 -9.66
C ILE A 88 10.23 -5.02 -9.96
N ASN A 89 10.98 -4.29 -9.13
CA ASN A 89 12.41 -4.00 -9.34
C ASN A 89 13.23 -4.15 -8.04
#